data_AF-A0A9Q0S6D5-F1
#
_entry.id   AF-A0A9Q0S6D5-F1
#
_cell.length_a   1.000
_cell.length_b   1.000
_cell.length_c   1.000
_cell.angle_alpha   90.00
_cell.angle_beta   90.00
_cell.angle_gamma   90.00
#
_symmetry.space_group_name_H-M   'P 1'
#
loop_
_entity.id
_entity.type
_entity.pdbx_description
1 polymer ?
#
loop_
_entity_poly.entity_id
_entity_poly.type
_entity_poly.pdbx_seq_one_letter_code
_entity_poly.pdbx_strand_id
1 'polypeptide(L)'
;MLKFAKSNIIHNSVTAKFFYLNARSKMRKSTMEHGIVREWKSNPYYPNYQKKVDETEITIMSYNILAQDLIVKHPYLYKSHDRYHLEYAIRSERLFNEMKVVRPDILCLQEMQATHLMDFKVKCFSIDLHEVIFKKRTQADLTDGCAIFYNSDIMELVAEQSVEYFQPNVSVLNRPNVAIIAKFRLKTNPASEIVIATTHLLYNPRRQDVRLAQVQLLLSEIDRIAFRGENEQHQVEYSPVILTGDFNFQPGSAPHTLITNGHLAYGALNRRLQFPQTNEETFGNELLPTRLGVTDDCRHFNRKQSMLNRSEHQRDENENDMKNTTAPFKSGLLTHQLNLRSVYDDRTSASTFQNCWGLVDYIFYRKEQTPAHGLVEKNLKLMARFELPTLQQCFYYLPFGGIPNASQGSDHFSLAAKFLLSPS
;
A
#
# COMPACT_ATOMS: atom_id res chain seq x y z
N MET A 1 -47.67 -26.18 22.37
CA MET A 1 -47.10 -25.73 23.65
C MET A 1 -45.58 -25.69 23.52
N LEU A 2 -44.98 -24.53 23.84
CA LEU A 2 -43.55 -24.22 24.09
C LEU A 2 -42.50 -24.59 23.01
N LYS A 3 -41.97 -23.63 22.24
CA LYS A 3 -40.84 -22.70 22.54
C LYS A 3 -39.53 -23.41 22.97
N PHE A 4 -38.59 -23.56 22.02
CA PHE A 4 -37.16 -23.73 22.32
C PHE A 4 -36.39 -22.45 21.97
N ALA A 5 -35.52 -22.07 22.91
CA ALA A 5 -34.96 -20.76 23.07
C ALA A 5 -33.72 -20.51 22.19
N LYS A 6 -33.64 -19.28 21.67
CA LYS A 6 -32.42 -18.62 21.23
C LYS A 6 -31.57 -18.27 22.46
N SER A 7 -30.45 -18.96 22.67
CA SER A 7 -29.37 -18.45 23.52
C SER A 7 -28.06 -19.13 23.15
N ASN A 8 -27.28 -18.53 22.25
CA ASN A 8 -25.83 -18.81 22.13
C ASN A 8 -25.01 -17.72 21.41
N ILE A 9 -25.56 -16.54 21.17
CA ILE A 9 -24.84 -15.46 20.46
C ILE A 9 -24.13 -14.48 21.42
N ILE A 10 -24.48 -14.48 22.72
CA ILE A 10 -23.96 -13.49 23.68
C ILE A 10 -22.62 -13.93 24.31
N HIS A 11 -22.30 -15.23 24.31
CA HIS A 11 -21.13 -15.72 25.03
C HIS A 11 -19.79 -15.50 24.30
N ASN A 12 -19.79 -15.36 22.97
CA ASN A 12 -18.58 -15.09 22.18
C ASN A 12 -18.12 -13.61 22.24
N SER A 13 -19.03 -12.66 22.47
CA SER A 13 -18.66 -11.23 22.50
C SER A 13 -17.95 -10.82 23.79
N VAL A 14 -18.30 -11.44 24.92
CA VAL A 14 -17.72 -11.15 26.23
C VAL A 14 -16.30 -11.71 26.34
N THR A 15 -16.05 -12.94 25.88
CA THR A 15 -14.71 -13.53 25.81
C THR A 15 -13.81 -12.76 24.86
N ALA A 16 -14.27 -12.41 23.65
CA ALA A 16 -13.49 -11.59 22.71
C ALA A 16 -13.13 -10.21 23.31
N LYS A 17 -14.08 -9.57 24.00
CA LYS A 17 -13.86 -8.28 24.67
C LYS A 17 -12.88 -8.39 25.84
N PHE A 18 -12.91 -9.50 26.59
CA PHE A 18 -11.97 -9.77 27.68
C PHE A 18 -10.55 -10.06 27.17
N PHE A 19 -10.41 -10.86 26.10
CA PHE A 19 -9.12 -11.07 25.42
C PHE A 19 -8.57 -9.77 24.84
N TYR A 20 -9.42 -8.93 24.24
CA TYR A 20 -9.05 -7.62 23.72
C TYR A 20 -8.56 -6.67 24.82
N LEU A 21 -9.25 -6.58 25.95
CA LEU A 21 -8.85 -5.73 27.08
C LEU A 21 -7.52 -6.19 27.71
N ASN A 22 -7.32 -7.50 27.84
CA ASN A 22 -6.06 -8.05 28.36
C ASN A 22 -4.88 -7.90 27.39
N ALA A 23 -5.11 -8.08 26.08
CA ALA A 23 -4.10 -7.80 25.05
C ALA A 23 -3.72 -6.30 25.06
N ARG A 24 -4.70 -5.41 25.15
CA ARG A 24 -4.48 -3.96 25.26
C ARG A 24 -3.69 -3.58 26.51
N SER A 25 -3.96 -4.21 27.65
CA SER A 25 -3.24 -3.99 28.92
C SER A 25 -1.79 -4.48 28.88
N LYS A 26 -1.53 -5.70 28.35
CA LYS A 26 -0.17 -6.23 28.19
C LYS A 26 0.65 -5.41 27.19
N MET A 27 0.05 -4.99 26.08
CA MET A 27 0.74 -4.18 25.08
C MET A 27 1.07 -2.79 25.64
N ARG A 28 0.13 -2.14 26.37
CA ARG A 28 0.38 -0.89 27.12
C ARG A 28 1.57 -1.00 28.08
N LYS A 29 1.74 -2.14 28.76
CA LYS A 29 2.90 -2.37 29.63
C LYS A 29 4.21 -2.51 28.84
N SER A 30 4.21 -3.17 27.68
CA SER A 30 5.42 -3.31 26.83
C SER A 30 5.78 -2.01 26.07
N THR A 31 4.81 -1.19 25.68
CA THR A 31 5.07 0.12 25.05
C THR A 31 5.56 1.16 26.05
N MET A 32 5.31 1.00 27.34
CA MET A 32 5.92 1.86 28.36
C MET A 32 7.44 1.68 28.49
N GLU A 33 8.00 0.51 28.17
CA GLU A 33 9.46 0.30 28.26
C GLU A 33 10.26 1.10 27.23
N HIS A 34 9.63 1.49 26.10
CA HIS A 34 10.26 2.28 25.04
C HIS A 34 9.50 3.60 24.75
N GLY A 35 8.57 4.01 25.61
CA GLY A 35 7.92 5.33 25.58
C GLY A 35 7.04 5.69 24.36
N ILE A 36 6.89 4.82 23.35
CA ILE A 36 6.03 5.07 22.18
C ILE A 36 4.72 4.30 22.31
N VAL A 37 3.64 5.03 22.59
CA VAL A 37 2.27 4.51 22.57
C VAL A 37 1.57 5.05 21.33
N ARG A 38 1.00 4.15 20.53
CA ARG A 38 0.24 4.48 19.31
C ARG A 38 -1.24 4.24 19.55
N GLU A 39 -2.07 5.18 19.11
CA GLU A 39 -3.51 5.12 19.30
C GLU A 39 -4.29 5.59 18.07
N TRP A 40 -5.59 5.31 18.08
CA TRP A 40 -6.49 5.77 17.04
C TRP A 40 -6.81 7.24 17.24
N LYS A 41 -6.61 8.04 16.18
CA LYS A 41 -6.98 9.44 16.12
C LYS A 41 -8.08 9.66 15.10
N SER A 42 -9.22 10.16 15.57
CA SER A 42 -10.35 10.53 14.72
C SER A 42 -10.00 11.67 13.78
N ASN A 43 -10.57 11.65 12.58
CA ASN A 43 -10.42 12.73 11.61
C ASN A 43 -11.20 13.97 12.09
N PRO A 44 -10.53 15.12 12.32
CA PRO A 44 -11.18 16.33 12.82
C PRO A 44 -12.20 16.94 11.85
N TYR A 45 -12.21 16.55 10.57
CA TYR A 45 -13.22 17.01 9.61
C TYR A 45 -14.59 16.36 9.82
N TYR A 46 -14.65 15.25 10.57
CA TYR A 46 -15.87 14.46 10.80
C TYR A 46 -16.11 14.13 12.29
N PRO A 47 -16.04 15.10 13.22
CA PRO A 47 -15.99 14.82 14.66
C PRO A 47 -17.28 14.18 15.20
N ASN A 48 -18.42 14.46 14.55
CA ASN A 48 -19.74 13.98 14.93
C ASN A 48 -20.47 13.32 13.75
N TYR A 49 -19.74 12.81 12.76
CA TYR A 49 -20.37 12.21 11.58
C TYR A 49 -21.13 10.94 11.97
N GLN A 50 -22.42 10.91 11.66
CA GLN A 50 -23.26 9.73 11.87
C GLN A 50 -23.24 8.89 10.60
N LYS A 51 -22.65 7.70 10.72
CA LYS A 51 -22.62 6.68 9.67
C LYS A 51 -24.03 6.43 9.13
N LYS A 52 -24.19 6.53 7.80
CA LYS A 52 -25.46 6.22 7.14
C LYS A 52 -25.71 4.72 7.07
N VAL A 53 -26.96 4.32 6.85
CA VAL A 53 -27.39 2.91 6.84
C VAL A 53 -26.69 2.10 5.75
N ASP A 54 -26.42 2.73 4.60
CA ASP A 54 -25.80 2.13 3.41
C ASP A 54 -24.26 2.20 3.41
N GLU A 55 -23.67 2.88 4.38
CA GLU A 55 -22.22 2.97 4.55
C GLU A 55 -21.68 1.78 5.32
N THR A 56 -20.42 1.42 5.07
CA THR A 56 -19.70 0.38 5.81
C THR A 56 -18.35 0.92 6.28
N GLU A 57 -18.03 0.72 7.55
CA GLU A 57 -16.68 1.03 8.06
C GLU A 57 -15.77 -0.12 7.67
N ILE A 58 -14.62 0.21 7.06
CA ILE A 58 -13.57 -0.74 6.72
C ILE A 58 -12.26 -0.26 7.34
N THR A 59 -11.51 -1.18 7.92
CA THR A 59 -10.19 -0.92 8.50
C THR A 59 -9.09 -1.47 7.59
N ILE A 60 -8.19 -0.61 7.14
CA ILE A 60 -7.04 -0.97 6.31
C ILE A 60 -5.77 -0.87 7.15
N MET A 61 -4.90 -1.87 7.06
CA MET A 61 -3.57 -1.85 7.66
C MET A 61 -2.52 -2.14 6.59
N SER A 62 -1.42 -1.37 6.58
CA SER A 62 -0.24 -1.61 5.74
C SER A 62 0.97 -1.86 6.63
N TYR A 63 1.74 -2.91 6.36
CA TYR A 63 2.88 -3.26 7.20
C TYR A 63 3.99 -3.98 6.41
N ASN A 64 5.18 -3.37 6.32
CA ASN A 64 6.40 -4.10 6.00
C ASN A 64 6.81 -4.91 7.24
N ILE A 65 6.80 -6.24 7.13
CA ILE A 65 6.96 -7.14 8.30
C ILE A 65 8.37 -7.71 8.46
N LEU A 66 9.32 -7.28 7.64
CA LEU A 66 10.72 -7.69 7.65
C LEU A 66 10.90 -9.22 7.48
N ALA A 67 11.18 -9.65 6.25
CA ALA A 67 11.40 -11.06 5.96
C ALA A 67 12.62 -11.60 6.73
N GLN A 68 12.52 -12.82 7.26
CA GLN A 68 13.62 -13.39 8.05
C GLN A 68 14.87 -13.58 7.20
N ASP A 69 14.71 -14.02 5.95
CA ASP A 69 15.83 -14.22 5.02
C ASP A 69 16.55 -12.89 4.70
N LEU A 70 15.85 -11.75 4.75
CA LEU A 70 16.47 -10.43 4.57
C LEU A 70 17.32 -10.02 5.77
N ILE A 71 16.90 -10.34 7.00
CA ILE A 71 17.74 -10.20 8.19
C ILE A 71 19.01 -11.03 8.06
N VAL A 72 18.87 -12.31 7.66
CA VAL A 72 19.99 -13.25 7.49
C VAL A 72 20.94 -12.80 6.37
N LYS A 73 20.41 -12.25 5.28
CA LYS A 73 21.19 -11.73 4.13
C LYS A 73 21.90 -10.41 4.44
N HIS A 74 21.34 -9.58 5.33
CA HIS A 74 21.85 -8.26 5.67
C HIS A 74 22.15 -8.10 7.18
N PRO A 75 23.00 -8.97 7.78
CA PRO A 75 23.23 -8.96 9.22
C PRO A 75 23.91 -7.68 9.71
N TYR A 76 24.54 -6.92 8.81
CA TYR A 76 25.19 -5.65 9.13
C TYR A 76 24.21 -4.55 9.56
N LEU A 77 22.95 -4.62 9.13
CA LEU A 77 21.90 -3.68 9.52
C LEU A 77 21.43 -3.88 10.96
N TYR A 78 21.56 -5.10 11.50
CA TYR A 78 21.00 -5.49 12.79
C TYR A 78 22.08 -5.92 13.81
N LYS A 79 23.34 -5.50 13.62
CA LYS A 79 24.47 -5.89 14.50
C LYS A 79 24.29 -5.47 15.96
N SER A 80 23.61 -4.35 16.18
CA SER A 80 23.36 -3.78 17.52
C SER A 80 22.09 -4.31 18.18
N HIS A 81 21.31 -5.14 17.47
CA HIS A 81 20.04 -5.65 17.97
C HIS A 81 20.26 -6.92 18.79
N ASP A 82 19.40 -7.13 19.79
CA ASP A 82 19.33 -8.41 20.50
C ASP A 82 18.88 -9.50 19.52
N ARG A 83 19.73 -10.52 19.34
CA ARG A 83 19.47 -11.64 18.43
C ARG A 83 18.17 -12.38 18.75
N TYR A 84 17.81 -12.49 20.03
CA TYR A 84 16.55 -13.11 20.45
C TYR A 84 15.35 -12.37 19.85
N HIS A 85 15.42 -11.05 19.70
CA HIS A 85 14.35 -10.24 19.13
C HIS A 85 14.33 -10.22 17.59
N LEU A 86 15.36 -10.76 16.93
CA LEU A 86 15.41 -10.89 15.48
C LEU A 86 14.80 -12.20 14.96
N GLU A 87 14.58 -13.19 15.83
CA GLU A 87 14.02 -14.48 15.46
C GLU A 87 12.56 -14.36 15.01
N TYR A 88 12.22 -14.98 13.88
CA TYR A 88 10.86 -14.93 13.31
C TYR A 88 9.78 -15.41 14.30
N ALA A 89 10.05 -16.46 15.08
CA ALA A 89 9.13 -16.97 16.07
C ALA A 89 8.73 -15.88 17.10
N ILE A 90 9.69 -15.07 17.53
CA ILE A 90 9.48 -13.97 18.47
C ILE A 90 8.83 -12.77 17.78
N ARG A 91 9.35 -12.35 16.62
CA ARG A 91 8.82 -11.20 15.86
C ARG A 91 7.38 -11.42 15.42
N SER A 92 7.05 -12.60 14.92
CA SER A 92 5.71 -12.92 14.41
C SER A 92 4.63 -12.78 15.48
N GLU A 93 4.93 -13.08 16.75
CA GLU A 93 4.00 -12.84 17.86
C GLU A 93 3.78 -11.34 18.11
N ARG A 94 4.82 -10.51 18.00
CA ARG A 94 4.72 -9.05 18.17
C ARG A 94 3.92 -8.42 17.04
N LEU A 95 4.24 -8.78 15.79
CA LEU A 95 3.50 -8.38 14.60
C LEU A 95 2.01 -8.70 14.76
N PHE A 96 1.71 -9.94 15.16
CA PHE A 96 0.33 -10.38 15.33
C PHE A 96 -0.39 -9.71 16.51
N ASN A 97 0.31 -9.42 17.61
CA ASN A 97 -0.25 -8.67 18.73
C ASN A 97 -0.74 -7.30 18.30
N GLU A 98 0.03 -6.60 17.47
CA GLU A 98 -0.36 -5.31 16.92
C GLU A 98 -1.59 -5.42 16.01
N MET A 99 -1.62 -6.43 15.14
CA MET A 99 -2.78 -6.71 14.28
C MET A 99 -4.05 -6.99 15.09
N LYS A 100 -3.96 -7.63 16.26
CA LYS A 100 -5.10 -7.83 17.17
C LYS A 100 -5.63 -6.52 17.78
N VAL A 101 -4.79 -5.50 17.93
CA VAL A 101 -5.21 -4.17 18.39
C VAL A 101 -5.84 -3.37 17.27
N VAL A 102 -5.27 -3.43 16.07
CA VAL A 102 -5.78 -2.71 14.89
C VAL A 102 -7.09 -3.33 14.40
N ARG A 103 -7.19 -4.67 14.39
CA ARG A 103 -8.28 -5.47 13.78
C ARG A 103 -8.62 -5.03 12.36
N PRO A 104 -7.68 -5.17 11.40
CA PRO A 104 -7.93 -4.81 10.02
C PRO A 104 -8.95 -5.73 9.35
N ASP A 105 -9.76 -5.17 8.46
CA ASP A 105 -10.57 -5.92 7.50
C ASP A 105 -9.77 -6.28 6.24
N ILE A 106 -8.76 -5.45 5.93
CA ILE A 106 -7.79 -5.69 4.86
C ILE A 106 -6.39 -5.36 5.39
N LEU A 107 -5.49 -6.33 5.30
CA LEU A 107 -4.09 -6.24 5.73
C LEU A 107 -3.16 -6.41 4.54
N CYS A 108 -2.48 -5.33 4.18
CA CYS A 108 -1.51 -5.26 3.10
C CYS A 108 -0.09 -5.40 3.67
N LEU A 109 0.61 -6.46 3.28
CA LEU A 109 1.94 -6.77 3.80
C LEU A 109 3.01 -6.66 2.72
N GLN A 110 4.17 -6.13 3.12
CA GLN A 110 5.41 -6.15 2.35
C GLN A 110 6.44 -7.01 3.08
N GLU A 111 7.40 -7.55 2.35
CA GLU A 111 8.40 -8.50 2.86
C GLU A 111 7.78 -9.75 3.51
N MET A 112 6.64 -10.20 2.99
CA MET A 112 6.07 -11.49 3.37
C MET A 112 6.91 -12.62 2.79
N GLN A 113 7.65 -13.33 3.63
CA GLN A 113 8.43 -14.49 3.23
C GLN A 113 7.52 -15.69 2.89
N ALA A 114 7.72 -16.29 1.72
CA ALA A 114 6.85 -17.34 1.19
C ALA A 114 6.72 -18.56 2.12
N THR A 115 7.82 -18.97 2.76
CA THR A 115 7.82 -20.11 3.70
C THR A 115 7.01 -19.86 4.97
N HIS A 116 6.77 -18.60 5.32
CA HIS A 116 6.02 -18.21 6.51
C HIS A 116 4.53 -17.94 6.23
N LEU A 117 4.12 -17.92 4.96
CA LEU A 117 2.79 -17.49 4.54
C LEU A 117 1.66 -18.30 5.19
N MET A 118 1.79 -19.63 5.25
CA MET A 118 0.74 -20.50 5.79
C MET A 118 0.60 -20.36 7.30
N ASP A 119 1.71 -20.32 8.03
CA ASP A 119 1.70 -20.07 9.48
C ASP A 119 1.08 -18.70 9.79
N PHE A 120 1.41 -17.69 8.98
CA PHE A 120 0.83 -16.36 9.10
C PHE A 120 -0.68 -16.35 8.81
N LYS A 121 -1.12 -17.08 7.78
CA LYS A 121 -2.55 -17.25 7.44
C LYS A 121 -3.34 -17.86 8.60
N VAL A 122 -2.79 -18.88 9.27
CA VAL A 122 -3.42 -19.49 10.45
C VAL A 122 -3.59 -18.47 11.59
N LYS A 123 -2.59 -17.62 11.86
CA LYS A 123 -2.72 -16.55 12.85
C LYS A 123 -3.80 -15.54 12.46
N CYS A 124 -3.75 -15.05 11.22
CA CYS A 124 -4.69 -14.07 10.66
C CYS A 124 -6.14 -14.55 10.68
N PHE A 125 -6.39 -15.85 10.50
CA PHE A 125 -7.74 -16.41 10.58
C PHE A 125 -8.46 -16.08 11.91
N SER A 126 -7.72 -16.01 13.03
CA SER A 126 -8.29 -15.71 14.35
C SER A 126 -8.69 -14.24 14.58
N ILE A 127 -8.41 -13.37 13.60
CA ILE A 127 -8.82 -11.96 13.57
C ILE A 127 -9.65 -11.64 12.33
N ASP A 128 -10.42 -12.63 11.86
CA ASP A 128 -11.38 -12.53 10.75
C ASP A 128 -10.74 -12.31 9.36
N LEU A 129 -9.42 -12.50 9.21
CA LEU A 129 -8.72 -12.45 7.94
C LEU A 129 -8.54 -13.87 7.38
N HIS A 130 -9.52 -14.32 6.60
CA HIS A 130 -9.62 -15.72 6.18
C HIS A 130 -8.85 -16.03 4.88
N GLU A 131 -8.76 -15.06 3.97
CA GLU A 131 -8.17 -15.26 2.65
C GLU A 131 -6.96 -14.37 2.41
N VAL A 132 -6.10 -14.83 1.49
CA VAL A 132 -4.83 -14.16 1.16
C VAL A 132 -4.53 -14.23 -0.33
N ILE A 133 -4.11 -13.09 -0.87
CA ILE A 133 -3.49 -12.96 -2.18
C ILE A 133 -2.00 -12.75 -1.96
N PHE A 134 -1.13 -13.51 -2.63
CA PHE A 134 0.32 -13.42 -2.44
C PHE A 134 1.06 -13.35 -3.78
N LYS A 135 1.98 -12.38 -3.88
CA LYS A 135 2.88 -12.24 -5.02
C LYS A 135 4.32 -12.12 -4.54
N LYS A 136 5.07 -13.19 -4.76
CA LYS A 136 6.53 -13.24 -4.57
C LYS A 136 7.25 -12.34 -5.57
N ARG A 137 8.37 -11.74 -5.17
CA ARG A 137 9.31 -11.07 -6.10
C ARG A 137 9.80 -12.05 -7.17
N THR A 138 10.05 -11.56 -8.38
CA THR A 138 10.22 -12.41 -9.58
C THR A 138 11.58 -13.08 -9.72
N GLN A 139 12.56 -12.74 -8.86
CA GLN A 139 13.89 -13.33 -8.88
C GLN A 139 13.98 -14.54 -7.93
N ALA A 140 14.61 -15.62 -8.39
CA ALA A 140 14.56 -16.93 -7.72
C ALA A 140 15.13 -16.95 -6.28
N ASP A 141 16.24 -16.25 -6.04
CA ASP A 141 16.93 -16.17 -4.73
C ASP A 141 16.23 -15.24 -3.73
N LEU A 142 15.24 -14.46 -4.16
CA LEU A 142 14.41 -13.66 -3.28
C LEU A 142 13.29 -14.56 -2.79
N THR A 143 12.95 -14.50 -1.51
CA THR A 143 11.98 -15.43 -0.89
C THR A 143 10.71 -14.72 -0.42
N ASP A 144 10.71 -13.40 -0.46
CA ASP A 144 9.67 -12.50 0.00
C ASP A 144 8.87 -11.86 -1.13
N GLY A 145 7.77 -11.22 -0.76
CA GLY A 145 6.91 -10.48 -1.67
C GLY A 145 5.85 -9.66 -0.95
N CYS A 146 4.77 -9.37 -1.67
CA CYS A 146 3.61 -8.67 -1.13
C CYS A 146 2.48 -9.67 -0.83
N ALA A 147 1.64 -9.34 0.16
CA ALA A 147 0.41 -10.08 0.43
C ALA A 147 -0.76 -9.13 0.73
N ILE A 148 -1.98 -9.52 0.36
CA ILE A 148 -3.22 -8.88 0.80
C ILE A 148 -4.07 -9.94 1.50
N PHE A 149 -4.17 -9.85 2.82
CA PHE A 149 -5.14 -10.62 3.60
C PHE A 149 -6.44 -9.83 3.72
N TYR A 150 -7.58 -10.51 3.66
CA TYR A 150 -8.88 -9.83 3.75
C TYR A 150 -9.94 -10.66 4.46
N ASN A 151 -10.91 -9.94 5.03
CA ASN A 151 -12.07 -10.52 5.69
C ASN A 151 -13.11 -10.97 4.66
N SER A 152 -13.06 -12.25 4.31
CA SER A 152 -13.98 -12.84 3.34
C SER A 152 -15.44 -12.87 3.79
N ASP A 153 -15.77 -12.59 5.06
CA ASP A 153 -17.15 -12.59 5.53
C ASP A 153 -17.89 -11.31 5.13
N ILE A 154 -17.17 -10.20 4.98
CA ILE A 154 -17.75 -8.91 4.62
C ILE A 154 -17.48 -8.49 3.18
N MET A 155 -16.48 -9.10 2.53
CA MET A 155 -16.07 -8.73 1.16
C MET A 155 -15.79 -9.94 0.27
N GLU A 156 -16.08 -9.77 -1.02
CA GLU A 156 -15.85 -10.71 -2.11
C GLU A 156 -14.74 -10.17 -3.01
N LEU A 157 -13.79 -11.02 -3.41
CA LEU A 157 -12.76 -10.68 -4.40
C LEU A 157 -13.38 -10.73 -5.81
N VAL A 158 -13.41 -9.59 -6.49
CA VAL A 158 -13.99 -9.43 -7.83
C VAL A 158 -12.94 -9.60 -8.92
N ALA A 159 -11.76 -9.00 -8.72
CA ALA A 159 -10.66 -9.07 -9.66
C ALA A 159 -9.33 -8.94 -8.93
N GLU A 160 -8.30 -9.58 -9.47
CA GLU A 160 -6.93 -9.51 -8.97
C GLU A 160 -5.97 -9.31 -10.14
N GLN A 161 -4.96 -8.46 -9.92
CA GLN A 161 -3.84 -8.27 -10.82
C GLN A 161 -2.53 -8.20 -10.03
N SER A 162 -1.59 -9.06 -10.37
CA SER A 162 -0.19 -8.89 -9.97
C SER A 162 0.54 -7.99 -10.96
N VAL A 163 1.41 -7.11 -10.47
CA VAL A 163 2.29 -6.27 -11.30
C VAL A 163 3.73 -6.72 -11.11
N GLU A 164 4.41 -7.05 -12.20
CA GLU A 164 5.84 -7.34 -12.20
C GLU A 164 6.57 -6.16 -12.82
N TYR A 165 7.40 -5.48 -12.04
CA TYR A 165 8.11 -4.30 -12.54
C TYR A 165 9.31 -4.65 -13.41
N PHE A 166 9.82 -5.88 -13.35
CA PHE A 166 10.86 -6.31 -14.26
C PHE A 166 10.28 -6.46 -15.67
N GLN A 167 10.81 -5.69 -16.62
CA GLN A 167 10.43 -5.74 -18.02
C GLN A 167 11.66 -6.05 -18.87
N PRO A 168 11.69 -7.21 -19.57
CA PRO A 168 12.82 -7.59 -20.40
C PRO A 168 13.20 -6.50 -21.41
N ASN A 169 14.51 -6.23 -21.52
CA ASN A 169 15.06 -5.21 -22.41
C ASN A 169 14.62 -3.76 -22.11
N VAL A 170 14.12 -3.47 -20.89
CA VAL A 170 13.82 -2.10 -20.44
C VAL A 170 14.75 -1.75 -19.27
N SER A 171 15.75 -0.90 -19.56
CA SER A 171 16.87 -0.65 -18.64
C SER A 171 16.48 -0.05 -17.29
N VAL A 172 15.46 0.83 -17.25
CA VAL A 172 14.95 1.44 -16.02
C VAL A 172 14.06 0.48 -15.21
N LEU A 173 13.45 -0.51 -15.86
CA LEU A 173 12.56 -1.51 -15.27
C LEU A 173 13.25 -2.87 -15.16
N ASN A 174 14.41 -2.88 -14.51
CA ASN A 174 15.28 -4.05 -14.41
C ASN A 174 15.37 -4.59 -12.97
N ARG A 175 14.29 -4.48 -12.20
CA ARG A 175 14.24 -4.88 -10.79
C ARG A 175 13.05 -5.79 -10.52
N PRO A 176 13.20 -6.83 -9.68
CA PRO A 176 12.20 -7.88 -9.49
C PRO A 176 11.11 -7.51 -8.47
N ASN A 177 10.98 -6.21 -8.17
CA ASN A 177 9.92 -5.69 -7.31
C ASN A 177 8.54 -6.02 -7.92
N VAL A 178 7.52 -6.06 -7.07
CA VAL A 178 6.15 -6.45 -7.46
C VAL A 178 5.11 -5.59 -6.75
N ALA A 179 3.88 -5.64 -7.26
CA ALA A 179 2.68 -5.15 -6.57
C ALA A 179 1.50 -6.13 -6.75
N ILE A 180 0.48 -5.95 -5.92
CA ILE A 180 -0.82 -6.63 -6.01
C ILE A 180 -1.89 -5.54 -6.06
N ILE A 181 -2.87 -5.72 -6.94
CA ILE A 181 -4.07 -4.90 -7.05
C ILE A 181 -5.27 -5.85 -6.95
N ALA A 182 -6.15 -5.61 -6.00
CA ALA A 182 -7.34 -6.42 -5.77
C ALA A 182 -8.58 -5.52 -5.72
N LYS A 183 -9.59 -5.86 -6.51
CA LYS A 183 -10.90 -5.22 -6.49
C LYS A 183 -11.83 -6.06 -5.65
N PHE A 184 -12.40 -5.46 -4.62
CA PHE A 184 -13.35 -6.09 -3.71
C PHE A 184 -14.74 -5.50 -3.86
N ARG A 185 -15.75 -6.30 -3.55
CA ARG A 185 -17.15 -5.90 -3.41
C ARG A 185 -17.64 -6.21 -2.01
N LEU A 186 -18.36 -5.28 -1.38
CA LEU A 186 -19.00 -5.56 -0.09
C LEU A 186 -20.17 -6.53 -0.26
N LYS A 187 -20.23 -7.55 0.59
CA LYS A 187 -21.33 -8.53 0.58
C LYS A 187 -22.65 -7.94 1.08
N THR A 188 -22.57 -6.99 2.02
CA THR A 188 -23.74 -6.28 2.56
C THR A 188 -24.32 -5.26 1.58
N ASN A 189 -23.49 -4.76 0.66
CA ASN A 189 -23.91 -3.78 -0.34
C ASN A 189 -23.13 -4.00 -1.66
N PRO A 190 -23.68 -4.81 -2.58
CA PRO A 190 -23.01 -5.17 -3.83
C PRO A 190 -22.67 -3.98 -4.75
N ALA A 191 -23.29 -2.81 -4.57
CA ALA A 191 -22.97 -1.59 -5.30
C ALA A 191 -21.71 -0.88 -4.78
N SER A 192 -21.19 -1.30 -3.63
CA SER A 192 -19.98 -0.77 -3.02
C SER A 192 -18.78 -1.64 -3.39
N GLU A 193 -17.98 -1.14 -4.34
CA GLU A 193 -16.71 -1.76 -4.73
C GLU A 193 -15.52 -0.89 -4.28
N ILE A 194 -14.37 -1.50 -4.04
CA ILE A 194 -13.14 -0.80 -3.69
C ILE A 194 -11.93 -1.51 -4.29
N VAL A 195 -10.98 -0.75 -4.83
CA VAL A 195 -9.69 -1.25 -5.30
C VAL A 195 -8.64 -1.01 -4.23
N ILE A 196 -7.97 -2.07 -3.80
CA ILE A 196 -6.85 -2.05 -2.88
C ILE A 196 -5.60 -2.45 -3.64
N ALA A 197 -4.56 -1.62 -3.59
CA ALA A 197 -3.25 -1.95 -4.11
C ALA A 197 -2.23 -1.99 -2.98
N THR A 198 -1.23 -2.85 -3.10
CA THR A 198 -0.04 -2.83 -2.25
C THR A 198 1.22 -3.11 -3.06
N THR A 199 2.31 -2.45 -2.73
CA THR A 199 3.59 -2.55 -3.45
C THR A 199 4.79 -2.49 -2.51
N HIS A 200 5.93 -3.01 -2.95
CA HIS A 200 7.23 -2.73 -2.35
C HIS A 200 8.19 -2.26 -3.45
N LEU A 201 8.44 -0.95 -3.51
CA LEU A 201 9.28 -0.32 -4.54
C LEU A 201 10.78 -0.52 -4.29
N LEU A 202 11.61 -0.18 -5.28
CA LEU A 202 13.07 -0.30 -5.17
C LEU A 202 13.63 0.51 -3.98
N TYR A 203 14.35 -0.18 -3.09
CA TYR A 203 15.06 0.41 -1.96
C TYR A 203 16.12 1.43 -2.34
N ASN A 204 16.99 1.12 -3.32
CA ASN A 204 18.21 1.90 -3.61
C ASN A 204 17.93 3.43 -3.64
N PRO A 205 18.40 4.20 -2.65
CA PRO A 205 17.97 5.58 -2.46
C PRO A 205 18.36 6.48 -3.64
N ARG A 206 19.40 6.11 -4.41
CA ARG A 206 19.87 6.87 -5.55
C ARG A 206 19.02 6.70 -6.80
N ARG A 207 18.23 5.63 -6.93
CA ARG A 207 17.52 5.26 -8.17
C ARG A 207 16.07 5.75 -8.18
N GLN A 208 15.90 7.07 -8.12
CA GLN A 208 14.56 7.67 -8.21
C GLN A 208 13.91 7.42 -9.58
N ASP A 209 14.71 7.28 -10.63
CA ASP A 209 14.29 6.88 -11.96
C ASP A 209 13.54 5.57 -11.99
N VAL A 210 14.06 4.55 -11.32
CA VAL A 210 13.41 3.24 -11.24
C VAL A 210 12.12 3.34 -10.45
N ARG A 211 12.12 4.02 -9.30
CA ARG A 211 10.90 4.20 -8.49
C ARG A 211 9.82 4.94 -9.28
N LEU A 212 10.18 5.98 -10.03
CA LEU A 212 9.24 6.71 -10.87
C LEU A 212 8.65 5.83 -11.98
N ALA A 213 9.48 5.04 -12.66
CA ALA A 213 9.04 4.09 -13.69
C ALA A 213 8.12 3.00 -13.12
N GLN A 214 8.44 2.47 -11.93
CA GLN A 214 7.59 1.52 -11.21
C GLN A 214 6.23 2.14 -10.85
N VAL A 215 6.23 3.39 -10.37
CA VAL A 215 5.00 4.14 -10.06
C VAL A 215 4.16 4.37 -11.32
N GLN A 216 4.76 4.75 -12.46
CA GLN A 216 4.02 4.92 -13.72
C GLN A 216 3.30 3.62 -14.13
N LEU A 217 3.99 2.47 -14.07
CA LEU A 217 3.36 1.17 -14.33
C LEU A 217 2.25 0.84 -13.34
N LEU A 218 2.50 1.03 -12.04
CA LEU A 218 1.51 0.74 -11.00
C LEU A 218 0.24 1.56 -11.16
N LEU A 219 0.37 2.87 -11.39
CA LEU A 219 -0.76 3.77 -11.60
C LEU A 219 -1.55 3.39 -12.86
N SER A 220 -0.87 2.93 -13.91
CA SER A 220 -1.52 2.46 -15.15
C SER A 220 -2.36 1.19 -14.95
N GLU A 221 -1.88 0.27 -14.12
CA GLU A 221 -2.65 -0.92 -13.75
C GLU A 221 -3.81 -0.60 -12.79
N ILE A 222 -3.61 0.32 -11.85
CA ILE A 222 -4.68 0.79 -10.97
C ILE A 222 -5.76 1.50 -11.77
N ASP A 223 -5.40 2.40 -12.70
CA ASP A 223 -6.34 3.06 -13.61
C ASP A 223 -7.21 2.02 -14.34
N ARG A 224 -6.58 1.00 -14.91
CA ARG A 224 -7.27 -0.07 -15.65
C ARG A 224 -8.25 -0.85 -14.79
N ILE A 225 -7.85 -1.26 -13.57
CA ILE A 225 -8.68 -2.07 -12.68
C ILE A 225 -9.79 -1.24 -12.00
N ALA A 226 -9.52 0.03 -11.70
CA ALA A 226 -10.46 0.92 -11.04
C ALA A 226 -11.49 1.55 -11.99
N PHE A 227 -11.23 1.57 -13.29
CA PHE A 227 -12.13 2.17 -14.28
C PHE A 227 -13.53 1.54 -14.26
N ARG A 228 -14.57 2.37 -14.20
CA ARG A 228 -15.98 1.96 -14.29
C ARG A 228 -16.64 2.38 -15.61
N GLY A 229 -16.15 3.43 -16.24
CA GLY A 229 -16.75 4.01 -17.43
C GLY A 229 -16.54 5.52 -17.49
N GLU A 230 -17.22 6.15 -18.42
CA GLU A 230 -17.34 7.60 -18.50
C GLU A 230 -18.80 7.96 -18.27
N ASN A 231 -19.05 9.02 -17.50
CA ASN A 231 -20.40 9.54 -17.31
C ASN A 231 -20.86 10.38 -18.52
N GLU A 232 -22.10 10.87 -18.48
CA GLU A 232 -22.69 11.68 -19.56
C GLU A 232 -21.85 12.92 -19.89
N GLN A 233 -21.13 13.46 -18.92
CA GLN A 233 -20.22 14.61 -19.06
C GLN A 233 -18.81 14.22 -19.52
N HIS A 234 -18.62 12.97 -19.98
CA HIS A 234 -17.34 12.41 -20.44
C HIS A 234 -16.25 12.46 -19.36
N GLN A 235 -16.65 12.45 -18.08
CA GLN A 235 -15.73 12.37 -16.96
C GLN A 235 -15.51 10.90 -16.62
N VAL A 236 -14.24 10.54 -16.42
CA VAL A 236 -13.85 9.18 -16.11
C VAL A 236 -14.28 8.83 -14.68
N GLU A 237 -15.07 7.77 -14.56
CA GLU A 237 -15.48 7.22 -13.27
C GLU A 237 -14.58 6.06 -12.87
N TYR A 238 -14.15 6.10 -11.61
CA TYR A 238 -13.38 5.04 -10.98
C TYR A 238 -14.08 4.55 -9.72
N SER A 239 -13.96 3.27 -9.42
CA SER A 239 -14.18 2.74 -8.08
C SER A 239 -13.27 3.48 -7.07
N PRO A 240 -13.67 3.61 -5.80
CA PRO A 240 -12.77 4.00 -4.72
C PRO A 240 -11.44 3.23 -4.76
N VAL A 241 -10.33 3.92 -4.52
CA VAL A 241 -8.98 3.34 -4.56
C VAL A 241 -8.26 3.62 -3.24
N ILE A 242 -7.61 2.61 -2.70
CA ILE A 242 -6.60 2.72 -1.64
C ILE A 242 -5.32 2.06 -2.14
N LEU A 243 -4.22 2.81 -2.12
CA LEU A 243 -2.90 2.35 -2.51
C LEU A 243 -1.99 2.37 -1.27
N THR A 244 -1.50 1.21 -0.88
CA THR A 244 -0.64 1.00 0.28
C THR A 244 0.75 0.54 -0.14
N GLY A 245 1.71 0.52 0.79
CA GLY A 245 3.00 -0.12 0.56
C GLY A 245 4.17 0.55 1.21
N ASP A 246 5.33 -0.07 1.02
CA ASP A 246 6.65 0.52 1.22
C ASP A 246 7.14 1.08 -0.13
N PHE A 247 7.20 2.40 -0.20
CA PHE A 247 7.53 3.10 -1.43
C PHE A 247 9.01 3.48 -1.52
N ASN A 248 9.79 3.30 -0.44
CA ASN A 248 11.20 3.66 -0.38
C ASN A 248 11.50 5.08 -0.91
N PHE A 249 10.58 6.02 -0.69
CA PHE A 249 10.76 7.44 -0.99
C PHE A 249 10.22 8.29 0.14
N GLN A 250 10.75 9.51 0.29
CA GLN A 250 10.28 10.49 1.27
C GLN A 250 9.20 11.41 0.66
N PRO A 251 8.39 12.09 1.50
CA PRO A 251 7.46 13.11 1.03
C PRO A 251 8.18 14.20 0.22
N GLY A 252 7.56 14.61 -0.89
CA GLY A 252 8.11 15.63 -1.80
C GLY A 252 9.15 15.13 -2.81
N SER A 253 9.54 13.85 -2.77
CA SER A 253 10.29 13.23 -3.87
C SER A 253 9.51 13.25 -5.20
N ALA A 254 10.18 13.03 -6.33
CA ALA A 254 9.55 12.96 -7.65
C ALA A 254 8.38 11.95 -7.73
N PRO A 255 8.56 10.66 -7.37
CA PRO A 255 7.45 9.70 -7.40
C PRO A 255 6.32 10.04 -6.42
N HIS A 256 6.64 10.57 -5.23
CA HIS A 256 5.63 11.07 -4.29
C HIS A 256 4.80 12.20 -4.92
N THR A 257 5.47 13.18 -5.51
CA THR A 257 4.83 14.34 -6.16
C THR A 257 3.90 13.91 -7.28
N LEU A 258 4.32 12.94 -8.11
CA LEU A 258 3.43 12.38 -9.15
C LEU A 258 2.15 11.82 -8.52
N ILE A 259 2.27 10.95 -7.50
CA ILE A 259 1.13 10.29 -6.83
C ILE A 259 0.19 11.32 -6.19
N THR A 260 0.74 12.31 -5.47
CA THR A 260 -0.10 13.24 -4.71
C THR A 260 -0.64 14.39 -5.54
N ASN A 261 0.13 14.91 -6.50
CA ASN A 261 -0.28 16.07 -7.29
C ASN A 261 -1.01 15.66 -8.57
N GLY A 262 -0.95 14.38 -8.95
CA GLY A 262 -1.51 13.88 -10.19
C GLY A 262 -0.70 14.26 -11.43
N HIS A 263 0.44 14.95 -11.25
CA HIS A 263 1.32 15.33 -12.35
C HIS A 263 2.75 15.59 -11.88
N LEU A 264 3.71 15.41 -12.80
CA LEU A 264 5.14 15.67 -12.58
C LEU A 264 5.83 15.97 -13.91
N ALA A 265 6.37 17.18 -14.08
CA ALA A 265 7.34 17.45 -15.13
C ALA A 265 8.69 16.84 -14.73
N TYR A 266 9.09 15.77 -15.43
CA TYR A 266 10.26 14.97 -15.05
C TYR A 266 11.46 15.18 -15.98
N GLY A 267 11.27 15.75 -17.17
CA GLY A 267 12.31 15.76 -18.21
C GLY A 267 13.64 16.42 -17.80
N ALA A 268 13.57 17.47 -16.98
CA ALA A 268 14.73 18.18 -16.45
C ALA A 268 15.27 17.63 -15.12
N LEU A 269 14.61 16.63 -14.51
CA LEU A 269 15.07 16.05 -13.25
C LEU A 269 16.27 15.12 -13.49
N ASN A 270 17.15 15.01 -12.51
CA ASN A 270 18.26 14.06 -12.55
C ASN A 270 17.74 12.63 -12.38
N ARG A 271 18.21 11.68 -13.18
CA ARG A 271 17.82 10.27 -13.02
C ARG A 271 18.23 9.70 -11.66
N ARG A 272 19.35 10.18 -11.12
CA ARG A 272 19.90 9.71 -9.84
C ARG A 272 19.94 10.83 -8.79
N LEU A 273 19.74 10.45 -7.54
CA LEU A 273 19.91 11.32 -6.38
C LEU A 273 21.35 11.16 -5.88
N GLN A 274 22.27 12.05 -6.30
CA GLN A 274 23.66 12.11 -5.84
C GLN A 274 24.06 13.54 -5.45
N PHE A 275 24.97 13.63 -4.46
CA PHE A 275 25.62 14.86 -4.04
C PHE A 275 27.14 14.67 -4.07
N PRO A 276 27.94 15.60 -4.63
CA PRO A 276 27.52 16.82 -5.34
C PRO A 276 26.80 16.49 -6.67
N GLN A 277 25.90 17.37 -7.08
CA GLN A 277 25.22 17.27 -8.38
C GLN A 277 26.27 17.54 -9.48
N THR A 278 26.88 16.48 -10.00
CA THR A 278 27.71 16.56 -11.21
C THR A 278 26.80 16.53 -12.45
N ASN A 279 27.31 16.86 -13.64
CA ASN A 279 26.58 16.85 -14.92
C ASN A 279 26.09 15.43 -15.30
N GLU A 280 25.11 14.90 -14.56
CA GLU A 280 24.51 13.58 -14.79
C GLU A 280 23.38 13.62 -15.81
N GLU A 281 23.06 12.46 -16.38
CA GLU A 281 21.95 12.25 -17.31
C GLU A 281 20.61 12.64 -16.66
N THR A 282 19.97 13.67 -17.23
CA THR A 282 18.57 13.98 -16.95
C THR A 282 17.68 12.86 -17.46
N PHE A 283 16.42 12.81 -17.02
CA PHE A 283 15.47 11.84 -17.57
C PHE A 283 15.33 11.95 -19.09
N GLY A 284 15.44 13.17 -19.63
CA GLY A 284 14.95 13.45 -20.97
C GLY A 284 13.43 13.24 -21.01
N ASN A 285 12.85 13.20 -22.22
CA ASN A 285 11.40 13.17 -22.33
C ASN A 285 10.81 11.76 -22.31
N GLU A 286 11.61 10.69 -22.27
CA GLU A 286 11.15 9.29 -22.32
C GLU A 286 11.56 8.52 -21.05
N LEU A 287 10.60 8.27 -20.16
CA LEU A 287 10.81 7.40 -18.99
C LEU A 287 10.65 5.91 -19.33
N LEU A 288 9.55 5.56 -20.00
CA LEU A 288 9.24 4.19 -20.43
C LEU A 288 9.23 4.11 -21.96
N PRO A 289 9.73 3.01 -22.55
CA PRO A 289 9.68 2.85 -24.00
C PRO A 289 8.25 2.61 -24.47
N THR A 290 7.86 3.26 -25.58
CA THR A 290 6.49 3.23 -26.14
C THR A 290 5.94 1.82 -26.35
N ARG A 291 6.80 0.86 -26.68
CA ARG A 291 6.44 -0.56 -26.86
C ARG A 291 5.83 -1.23 -25.63
N LEU A 292 5.95 -0.66 -24.43
CA LEU A 292 5.23 -1.14 -23.24
C LEU A 292 3.74 -0.78 -23.28
N GLY A 293 3.31 0.10 -24.20
CA GLY A 293 1.92 0.54 -24.30
C GLY A 293 1.45 1.39 -23.12
N VAL A 294 2.38 1.90 -22.32
CA VAL A 294 2.11 2.73 -21.13
C VAL A 294 2.38 4.18 -21.46
N THR A 295 1.33 4.99 -21.39
CA THR A 295 1.33 6.40 -21.78
C THR A 295 1.82 7.29 -20.64
N ASP A 296 2.14 8.54 -20.97
CA ASP A 296 2.59 9.53 -19.98
C ASP A 296 1.46 9.99 -19.03
N ASP A 297 0.18 9.79 -19.39
CA ASP A 297 -0.96 9.98 -18.49
C ASP A 297 -1.25 8.77 -17.58
N CYS A 298 -0.24 7.89 -17.42
CA CYS A 298 -0.27 6.68 -16.59
C CYS A 298 -1.47 5.80 -16.92
N ARG A 299 -1.61 5.46 -18.21
CA ARG A 299 -2.64 4.55 -18.72
C ARG A 299 -2.07 3.56 -19.72
N HIS A 300 -2.86 2.53 -20.00
CA HIS A 300 -2.64 1.67 -21.15
C HIS A 300 -3.22 2.30 -22.41
N PHE A 301 -2.40 2.43 -23.45
CA PHE A 301 -2.77 3.03 -24.75
C PHE A 301 -4.05 2.42 -25.34
N ASN A 302 -4.17 1.08 -25.29
CA ASN A 302 -5.36 0.35 -25.70
C ASN A 302 -6.12 -0.24 -24.50
N ARG A 303 -6.82 0.62 -23.75
CA ARG A 303 -7.58 0.25 -22.53
C ARG A 303 -8.54 -0.93 -22.70
N LYS A 304 -9.12 -1.11 -23.90
CA LYS A 304 -10.08 -2.20 -24.22
C LYS A 304 -9.41 -3.53 -24.65
N GLN A 305 -8.26 -3.52 -25.32
CA GLN A 305 -7.56 -4.75 -25.73
C GLN A 305 -6.74 -5.37 -24.60
N SER A 306 -6.24 -4.58 -23.64
CA SER A 306 -5.52 -5.11 -22.46
C SER A 306 -6.42 -5.92 -21.52
N MET A 307 -7.75 -5.77 -21.63
CA MET A 307 -8.75 -6.61 -20.95
C MET A 307 -8.94 -7.98 -21.62
N LEU A 308 -8.58 -8.12 -22.90
CA LEU A 308 -8.87 -9.29 -23.74
C LEU A 308 -7.63 -10.14 -24.09
N ASN A 309 -6.44 -9.55 -24.16
CA ASN A 309 -5.24 -10.27 -24.61
C ASN A 309 -4.50 -10.98 -23.46
N ARG A 310 -4.99 -12.19 -23.13
CA ARG A 310 -4.25 -13.20 -22.35
C ARG A 310 -3.76 -14.41 -23.16
N SER A 311 -3.92 -14.41 -24.49
CA SER A 311 -3.30 -15.40 -25.38
C SER A 311 -2.07 -14.81 -26.07
N GLU A 312 -0.91 -15.43 -25.86
CA GLU A 312 0.29 -15.21 -26.65
C GLU A 312 -0.02 -15.58 -28.09
N HIS A 313 -0.18 -14.61 -29.00
CA HIS A 313 0.06 -14.67 -30.46
C HIS A 313 -0.75 -13.57 -31.14
N GLN A 314 -0.29 -12.31 -31.06
CA GLN A 314 -0.70 -11.19 -31.94
C GLN A 314 0.08 -9.91 -31.57
N ARG A 315 1.43 -9.99 -31.56
CA ARG A 315 2.29 -8.83 -31.22
C ARG A 315 2.86 -8.08 -32.43
N ASP A 316 2.72 -8.61 -33.65
CA ASP A 316 3.54 -8.14 -34.78
C ASP A 316 2.89 -7.09 -35.70
N GLU A 317 1.59 -6.79 -35.58
CA GLU A 317 0.92 -5.84 -36.49
C GLU A 317 0.87 -4.38 -35.97
N ASN A 318 1.10 -4.14 -34.67
CA ASN A 318 0.89 -2.81 -34.05
C ASN A 318 2.14 -1.92 -33.94
N GLU A 319 3.32 -2.37 -34.39
CA GLU A 319 4.55 -1.57 -34.29
C GLU A 319 4.57 -0.36 -35.23
N ASN A 320 3.80 -0.37 -36.32
CA ASN A 320 3.92 0.65 -37.37
C ASN A 320 3.08 1.91 -37.11
N ASP A 321 1.96 1.83 -36.38
CA ASP A 321 1.15 3.01 -36.02
C ASP A 321 1.72 3.81 -34.83
N MET A 322 2.51 3.17 -33.96
CA MET A 322 3.04 3.80 -32.74
C MET A 322 4.36 4.57 -32.96
N LYS A 323 4.92 4.53 -34.17
CA LYS A 323 6.23 5.13 -34.50
C LYS A 323 6.17 6.63 -34.85
N ASN A 324 4.99 7.21 -35.10
CA ASN A 324 4.86 8.57 -35.68
C ASN A 324 4.18 9.64 -34.79
N THR A 325 3.86 9.37 -33.52
CA THR A 325 3.26 10.39 -32.63
C THR A 325 4.02 10.55 -31.30
N THR A 326 4.44 11.77 -30.98
CA THR A 326 4.98 12.20 -29.66
C THR A 326 3.88 12.44 -28.62
N ALA A 327 2.65 12.09 -28.95
CA ALA A 327 1.53 12.06 -28.03
C ALA A 327 0.84 10.71 -28.25
N PRO A 328 0.53 9.93 -27.20
CA PRO A 328 0.57 10.24 -25.76
C PRO A 328 1.86 9.81 -25.02
N PHE A 329 3.01 9.78 -25.72
CA PHE A 329 4.29 9.32 -25.16
C PHE A 329 5.40 10.35 -25.33
N LYS A 330 6.41 10.31 -24.46
CA LYS A 330 7.64 11.10 -24.57
C LYS A 330 7.44 12.62 -24.43
N SER A 331 6.51 13.04 -23.57
CA SER A 331 6.16 14.44 -23.30
C SER A 331 7.08 15.11 -22.27
N GLY A 332 7.82 14.33 -21.47
CA GLY A 332 8.55 14.85 -20.30
C GLY A 332 7.65 15.26 -19.12
N LEU A 333 6.35 14.97 -19.20
CA LEU A 333 5.34 15.23 -18.19
C LEU A 333 4.55 13.95 -17.89
N LEU A 334 4.59 13.46 -16.66
CA LEU A 334 3.68 12.39 -16.23
C LEU A 334 2.42 12.99 -15.63
N THR A 335 1.26 12.39 -15.88
CA THR A 335 -0.02 12.74 -15.25
C THR A 335 -0.82 11.50 -14.86
N HIS A 336 -1.83 11.62 -13.99
CA HIS A 336 -2.84 10.58 -13.74
C HIS A 336 -4.14 11.19 -13.19
N GLN A 337 -5.27 10.48 -13.29
CA GLN A 337 -6.59 10.96 -12.82
C GLN A 337 -7.10 10.28 -11.53
N LEU A 338 -6.25 9.49 -10.86
CA LEU A 338 -6.61 8.79 -9.62
C LEU A 338 -6.77 9.70 -8.39
N ASN A 339 -6.24 10.93 -8.42
CA ASN A 339 -6.40 11.95 -7.37
C ASN A 339 -6.12 11.44 -5.95
N LEU A 340 -4.96 10.83 -5.75
CA LEU A 340 -4.58 10.17 -4.51
C LEU A 340 -4.04 11.17 -3.47
N ARG A 341 -4.39 10.96 -2.20
CA ARG A 341 -3.88 11.72 -1.05
C ARG A 341 -3.38 10.79 0.05
N SER A 342 -2.31 11.18 0.73
CA SER A 342 -1.77 10.40 1.85
C SER A 342 -2.67 10.58 3.09
N VAL A 343 -2.92 9.50 3.82
CA VAL A 343 -3.48 9.53 5.18
C VAL A 343 -2.53 10.23 6.17
N TYR A 344 -1.23 10.16 5.90
CA TYR A 344 -0.15 10.73 6.72
C TYR A 344 0.60 11.79 5.91
N ASP A 345 0.22 13.06 6.06
CA ASP A 345 0.87 14.21 5.40
C ASP A 345 1.31 15.29 6.40
N ASP A 346 1.58 14.88 7.64
CA ASP A 346 2.01 15.81 8.70
C ASP A 346 3.52 16.12 8.68
N ARG A 347 4.29 15.48 7.77
CA ARG A 347 5.75 15.63 7.60
C ARG A 347 6.57 15.45 8.88
N THR A 348 5.96 14.93 9.93
CA THR A 348 6.53 14.83 11.28
C THR A 348 6.50 13.41 11.78
N SER A 349 5.70 12.54 11.17
CA SER A 349 5.67 11.11 11.43
C SER A 349 6.85 10.37 10.81
N ALA A 350 7.21 9.25 11.41
CA ALA A 350 8.17 8.30 10.87
C ALA A 350 7.57 6.90 10.77
N SER A 351 7.94 6.16 9.73
CA SER A 351 7.57 4.75 9.57
C SER A 351 8.76 3.81 9.70
N THR A 352 10.00 4.25 9.43
CA THR A 352 11.19 3.41 9.52
C THR A 352 12.47 4.24 9.70
N PHE A 353 13.58 3.57 10.03
CA PHE A 353 14.92 4.14 10.10
C PHE A 353 15.79 3.63 8.94
N GLN A 354 16.14 4.52 8.01
CA GLN A 354 17.05 4.23 6.88
C GLN A 354 18.23 5.21 6.91
N ASN A 355 19.16 5.02 7.84
CA ASN A 355 20.22 5.97 8.26
C ASN A 355 19.68 7.22 8.99
N CYS A 356 18.45 7.63 8.70
CA CYS A 356 17.68 8.58 9.47
C CYS A 356 16.23 8.10 9.58
N TRP A 357 15.53 8.56 10.61
CA TRP A 357 14.09 8.34 10.72
C TRP A 357 13.36 9.11 9.60
N GLY A 358 12.42 8.46 8.94
CA GLY A 358 11.62 9.06 7.88
C GLY A 358 10.35 8.29 7.59
N LEU A 359 9.57 8.80 6.64
CA LEU A 359 8.32 8.21 6.19
C LEU A 359 8.50 7.65 4.78
N VAL A 360 8.44 6.32 4.65
CA VAL A 360 8.51 5.62 3.35
C VAL A 360 7.30 4.72 3.08
N ASP A 361 6.53 4.45 4.12
CA ASP A 361 5.31 3.67 4.06
C ASP A 361 4.11 4.60 3.96
N TYR A 362 3.16 4.27 3.10
CA TYR A 362 2.00 5.13 2.85
C TYR A 362 0.71 4.33 2.77
N ILE A 363 -0.38 5.00 3.19
CA ILE A 363 -1.74 4.69 2.76
C ILE A 363 -2.22 5.90 1.97
N PHE A 364 -2.25 5.76 0.66
CA PHE A 364 -2.87 6.72 -0.25
C PHE A 364 -4.33 6.32 -0.50
N TYR A 365 -5.22 7.29 -0.66
CA TYR A 365 -6.60 7.03 -1.04
C TYR A 365 -7.12 8.08 -2.02
N ARG A 366 -8.02 7.65 -2.91
CA ARG A 366 -8.63 8.51 -3.93
C ARG A 366 -9.60 9.49 -3.31
N LYS A 367 -9.48 10.76 -3.72
CA LYS A 367 -10.52 11.79 -3.58
C LYS A 367 -11.15 12.09 -4.93
N GLU A 368 -12.39 12.53 -4.94
CA GLU A 368 -13.10 12.90 -6.16
C GLU A 368 -12.91 14.38 -6.47
N GLN A 369 -12.61 14.70 -7.72
CA GLN A 369 -12.55 16.08 -8.18
C GLN A 369 -13.97 16.58 -8.44
N THR A 370 -14.32 17.70 -7.81
CA THR A 370 -15.58 18.41 -8.04
C THR A 370 -15.28 19.81 -8.58
N PRO A 371 -16.08 20.32 -9.53
CA PRO A 371 -15.89 21.68 -10.06
C PRO A 371 -16.00 22.76 -8.98
N ALA A 372 -16.87 22.56 -7.99
CA ALA A 372 -17.19 23.56 -6.97
C ALA A 372 -16.24 23.57 -5.77
N HIS A 373 -15.68 22.41 -5.38
CA HIS A 373 -14.97 22.25 -4.10
C HIS A 373 -13.58 21.63 -4.23
N GLY A 374 -13.07 21.45 -5.45
CA GLY A 374 -11.80 20.76 -5.65
C GLY A 374 -11.92 19.27 -5.27
N LEU A 375 -10.91 18.74 -4.60
CA LEU A 375 -10.87 17.33 -4.18
C LEU A 375 -11.66 17.09 -2.89
N VAL A 376 -12.66 16.22 -2.95
CA VAL A 376 -13.55 15.88 -1.83
C VAL A 376 -13.61 14.38 -1.54
N GLU A 377 -13.94 14.05 -0.29
CA GLU A 377 -14.24 12.69 0.13
C GLU A 377 -15.73 12.41 -0.09
N LYS A 378 -16.03 11.58 -1.10
CA LYS A 378 -17.40 11.19 -1.44
C LYS A 378 -17.66 9.76 -1.01
N ASN A 379 -17.32 8.81 -1.88
CA ASN A 379 -17.62 7.39 -1.66
C ASN A 379 -16.64 6.69 -0.71
N LEU A 380 -15.55 7.37 -0.36
CA LEU A 380 -14.55 6.90 0.58
C LEU A 380 -14.14 8.05 1.50
N LYS A 381 -14.52 7.97 2.77
CA LYS A 381 -14.25 9.00 3.79
C LYS A 381 -13.26 8.49 4.82
N LEU A 382 -12.21 9.24 5.10
CA LEU A 382 -11.22 8.89 6.13
C LEU A 382 -11.79 9.24 7.50
N MET A 383 -12.05 8.27 8.36
CA MET A 383 -12.67 8.48 9.67
C MET A 383 -11.66 8.57 10.80
N ALA A 384 -10.61 7.77 10.73
CA ALA A 384 -9.56 7.75 11.73
C ALA A 384 -8.27 7.18 11.14
N ARG A 385 -7.14 7.52 11.76
CA ARG A 385 -5.85 6.91 11.47
C ARG A 385 -5.22 6.42 12.76
N PHE A 386 -4.49 5.32 12.69
CA PHE A 386 -3.65 4.85 13.78
C PHE A 386 -2.35 5.65 13.75
N GLU A 387 -2.03 6.34 14.83
CA GLU A 387 -0.92 7.30 14.82
C GLU A 387 0.42 6.61 14.62
N LEU A 388 1.27 7.25 13.80
CA LEU A 388 2.68 6.95 13.73
C LEU A 388 3.42 7.74 14.82
N PRO A 389 4.56 7.23 15.32
CA PRO A 389 5.42 8.04 16.16
C PRO A 389 5.97 9.23 15.38
N THR A 390 6.16 10.34 16.08
CA THR A 390 6.83 11.50 15.49
C THR A 390 8.33 11.25 15.37
N LEU A 391 8.99 11.95 14.46
CA LEU A 391 10.45 11.98 14.32
C LEU A 391 11.12 12.26 15.67
N GLN A 392 10.58 13.22 16.44
CA GLN A 392 11.10 13.56 17.77
C GLN A 392 11.01 12.37 18.74
N GLN A 393 9.87 11.68 18.79
CA GLN A 393 9.71 10.48 19.62
C GLN A 393 10.67 9.39 19.18
N CYS A 394 10.81 9.15 17.87
CA CYS A 394 11.72 8.17 17.34
C CYS A 394 13.18 8.46 17.67
N PHE A 395 13.65 9.70 17.51
CA PHE A 395 15.02 10.07 17.89
C PHE A 395 15.28 9.97 19.40
N TYR A 396 14.28 10.26 20.23
CA TYR A 396 14.41 10.23 21.68
C TYR A 396 14.37 8.81 22.25
N TYR A 397 13.38 8.01 21.86
CA TYR A 397 13.12 6.69 22.44
C TYR A 397 13.77 5.54 21.68
N LEU A 398 14.07 5.71 20.39
CA LEU A 398 14.64 4.67 19.52
C LEU A 398 15.86 5.22 18.76
N PRO A 399 16.91 5.67 19.48
CA PRO A 399 18.10 6.20 18.84
C PRO A 399 18.72 5.14 17.91
N PHE A 400 19.21 5.59 16.75
CA PHE A 400 19.87 4.74 15.74
C PHE A 400 19.03 3.59 15.18
N GLY A 401 17.69 3.73 15.13
CA GLY A 401 16.82 2.72 14.49
C GLY A 401 16.66 1.45 15.33
N GLY A 402 16.51 1.60 16.64
CA GLY A 402 16.40 0.50 17.62
C GLY A 402 15.14 -0.38 17.53
N ILE A 403 14.67 -0.70 16.32
CA ILE A 403 13.63 -1.67 15.99
C ILE A 403 14.15 -2.61 14.88
N PRO A 404 13.80 -3.92 14.84
CA PRO A 404 12.93 -4.63 15.77
C PRO A 404 13.50 -4.71 17.20
N ASN A 405 12.64 -4.81 18.21
CA ASN A 405 13.07 -4.88 19.61
C ASN A 405 12.05 -5.64 20.48
N ALA A 406 12.15 -5.56 21.81
CA ALA A 406 11.27 -6.25 22.75
C ALA A 406 9.76 -5.99 22.52
N SER A 407 9.42 -4.84 21.94
CA SER A 407 8.05 -4.38 21.68
C SER A 407 7.66 -4.42 20.20
N GLN A 408 8.60 -4.18 19.27
CA GLN A 408 8.34 -4.08 17.82
C GLN A 408 8.87 -5.30 17.06
N GLY A 409 8.05 -5.89 16.21
CA GLY A 409 8.39 -7.09 15.43
C GLY A 409 9.02 -6.82 14.06
N SER A 410 9.06 -5.57 13.63
CA SER A 410 9.62 -5.11 12.36
C SER A 410 10.54 -3.90 12.58
N ASP A 411 11.36 -3.57 11.59
CA ASP A 411 12.07 -2.29 11.46
C ASP A 411 11.19 -1.19 10.83
N HIS A 412 9.93 -1.51 10.53
CA HIS A 412 8.90 -0.54 10.16
C HIS A 412 7.80 -0.47 11.23
N PHE A 413 7.09 0.65 11.29
CA PHE A 413 5.84 0.80 12.03
C PHE A 413 4.65 0.53 11.10
N SER A 414 3.64 -0.20 11.57
CA SER A 414 2.42 -0.40 10.79
C SER A 414 1.66 0.92 10.58
N LEU A 415 1.11 1.12 9.39
CA LEU A 415 0.11 2.15 9.13
C LEU A 415 -1.28 1.54 9.22
N ALA A 416 -2.26 2.28 9.71
CA ALA A 416 -3.65 1.83 9.68
C ALA A 416 -4.63 3.00 9.61
N ALA A 417 -5.74 2.79 8.91
CA ALA A 417 -6.77 3.79 8.69
C ALA A 417 -8.15 3.15 8.66
N LYS A 418 -9.13 3.88 9.19
CA LYS A 418 -10.55 3.54 9.09
C LYS A 418 -11.22 4.41 8.05
N PHE A 419 -11.95 3.79 7.15
CA PHE A 419 -12.72 4.48 6.13
C PHE A 419 -14.20 4.14 6.22
N LEU A 420 -15.06 5.10 5.89
CA LEU A 420 -16.45 4.80 5.52
C LEU A 420 -16.53 4.68 3.99
N LEU A 421 -16.95 3.51 3.54
CA LEU A 421 -17.23 3.21 2.15
C LEU A 421 -18.74 3.31 1.91
N SER A 422 -19.14 4.14 0.95
CA SER A 422 -20.54 4.24 0.48
C SER A 422 -20.69 3.67 -0.93
N PRO A 423 -21.93 3.40 -1.37
CA PRO A 423 -22.22 2.94 -2.74
C PRO A 423 -21.63 3.88 -3.78
N SER A 424 -21.17 3.29 -4.89
CA SER A 424 -20.47 4.02 -5.95
C SER A 424 -21.32 4.49 -7.10
#